data_AF-A0A4S2CTX8-F1
#
_entry.id   AF-A0A4S2CTX8-F1
#
_cell.length_a   1.000
_cell.length_b   1.000
_cell.length_c   1.000
_cell.angle_alpha   90.00
_cell.angle_beta   90.00
_cell.angle_gamma   90.00
#
_symmetry.space_group_name_H-M   'P 1'
#
loop_
_entity.id
_entity.type
_entity.pdbx_description
1 polymer ?
#
loop_
_entity_poly.entity_id
_entity_poly.type
_entity_poly.pdbx_seq_one_letter_code
_entity_poly.pdbx_strand_id
1 'polypeptide(L)'
;MKDLLKELQEMSALEGNASLVKAKEIKAKYNTPQEKEFIKQYLSEELKVIESDIQAVNAKLDYMLSIKEQVKEISEIVSLKYIAKNYFGKSAAWLSQRINGSPVRGKIYYLKESELETLNFAIQDIGKKLGSLSIG
;
A
#
# COMPACT_ATOMS: atom_id res chain seq x y z
N MET A 1 22.08 -12.79 -28.44
CA MET A 1 21.42 -11.72 -27.63
C MET A 1 19.89 -11.81 -27.63
N LYS A 2 19.21 -11.89 -28.78
CA LYS A 2 17.73 -12.01 -28.80
C LYS A 2 17.21 -13.24 -28.04
N ASP A 3 17.85 -14.40 -28.22
CA ASP A 3 17.44 -15.63 -27.54
C ASP A 3 17.69 -15.57 -26.02
N LEU A 4 18.84 -15.01 -25.61
CA LEU A 4 19.16 -14.78 -24.20
C LEU A 4 18.12 -13.86 -23.53
N LEU A 5 17.74 -12.76 -24.20
CA LEU A 5 16.69 -11.87 -23.68
C LEU A 5 15.36 -12.61 -23.50
N LYS A 6 14.95 -13.41 -24.49
CA LYS A 6 13.71 -14.20 -24.40
C LYS A 6 13.76 -15.17 -23.21
N GLU A 7 14.87 -15.87 -23.01
CA GLU A 7 15.01 -16.81 -21.89
C GLU A 7 15.07 -16.10 -20.54
N LEU A 8 15.66 -14.91 -20.45
CA LEU A 8 15.63 -14.08 -19.24
C LEU A 8 14.20 -13.60 -18.90
N GLN A 9 13.41 -13.24 -19.92
CA GLN A 9 12.00 -12.91 -19.75
C GLN A 9 11.15 -14.11 -19.34
N GLU A 10 11.44 -15.30 -19.89
CA GLU A 10 10.82 -16.54 -19.43
C GLU A 10 11.17 -16.84 -17.97
N MET A 11 12.42 -16.61 -17.56
CA MET A 11 12.88 -16.82 -16.19
C MET A 11 12.19 -15.87 -15.19
N SER A 12 12.02 -14.59 -15.54
CA SER A 12 11.37 -13.61 -14.66
C SER A 12 9.86 -13.82 -14.53
N ALA A 13 9.22 -14.45 -15.52
CA ALA A 13 7.81 -14.83 -15.46
C ALA A 13 7.54 -16.09 -14.61
N LEU A 14 8.56 -16.88 -14.28
CA LEU A 14 8.43 -18.08 -13.45
C LEU A 14 8.47 -17.73 -11.96
N GLU A 15 7.75 -18.49 -11.15
CA GLU A 15 7.73 -18.33 -9.70
C GLU A 15 8.57 -19.41 -8.98
N GLY A 16 9.14 -19.02 -7.84
CA GLY A 16 9.80 -19.93 -6.91
C GLY A 16 10.90 -20.79 -7.55
N ASN A 17 10.84 -22.11 -7.29
CA ASN A 17 11.88 -23.04 -7.73
C ASN A 17 12.02 -23.12 -9.26
N ALA A 18 10.97 -22.88 -10.03
CA ALA A 18 11.02 -22.95 -11.49
C ALA A 18 11.92 -21.84 -12.08
N SER A 19 11.83 -20.62 -11.53
CA SER A 19 12.71 -19.51 -11.90
C SER A 19 14.17 -19.82 -11.57
N LEU A 20 14.43 -20.40 -10.39
CA LEU A 20 15.77 -20.78 -9.97
C LEU A 20 16.41 -21.86 -10.86
N VAL A 21 15.62 -22.81 -11.35
CA VAL A 21 16.08 -23.83 -12.30
C VAL A 21 16.45 -23.18 -13.63
N LYS A 22 15.56 -22.36 -14.19
CA LYS A 22 15.81 -21.64 -15.45
C LYS A 22 17.02 -20.70 -15.36
N ALA A 23 17.21 -20.02 -14.21
CA ALA A 23 18.40 -19.19 -13.96
C ALA A 23 19.71 -19.99 -14.04
N LYS A 24 19.73 -21.22 -13.52
CA LYS A 24 20.90 -22.11 -13.60
C LYS A 24 21.15 -22.56 -15.04
N GLU A 25 20.11 -22.87 -15.79
CA GLU A 25 20.20 -23.23 -17.21
C GLU A 25 20.79 -22.07 -18.04
N ILE A 26 20.27 -20.86 -17.86
CA ILE A 26 20.76 -19.64 -18.53
C ILE A 26 22.23 -19.42 -18.18
N LYS A 27 22.61 -19.53 -16.90
CA LYS A 27 24.00 -19.36 -16.46
C LYS A 27 24.95 -20.40 -17.07
N ALA A 28 24.48 -21.65 -17.26
CA ALA A 28 25.26 -22.70 -17.88
C ALA A 28 25.41 -22.51 -19.41
N LYS A 29 24.33 -22.05 -20.06
CA LYS A 29 24.24 -21.85 -21.51
C LYS A 29 24.94 -20.57 -21.99
N TYR A 30 24.89 -19.49 -21.22
CA TYR A 30 25.39 -18.16 -21.56
C TYR A 30 26.46 -17.73 -20.57
N ASN A 31 27.74 -17.75 -20.98
CA ASN A 31 28.88 -17.63 -20.07
C ASN A 31 30.02 -16.74 -20.57
N THR A 32 29.88 -16.16 -21.77
CA THR A 32 30.86 -15.21 -22.30
C THR A 32 30.83 -13.90 -21.49
N PRO A 33 31.91 -13.10 -21.51
CA PRO A 33 31.93 -11.81 -20.82
C PRO A 33 30.77 -10.87 -21.23
N GLN A 34 30.45 -10.84 -22.52
CA GLN A 34 29.39 -10.00 -23.09
C GLN A 34 28.00 -10.46 -22.61
N GLU A 35 27.74 -11.75 -22.57
CA GLU A 35 26.48 -12.30 -22.07
C GLU A 35 26.32 -12.09 -20.57
N LYS A 36 27.41 -12.27 -19.80
CA LYS A 36 27.41 -11.98 -18.36
C LYS A 36 27.07 -10.53 -18.07
N GLU A 37 27.65 -9.60 -18.81
CA GLU A 37 27.34 -8.18 -18.67
C GLU A 37 25.89 -7.88 -19.04
N PHE A 38 25.37 -8.50 -20.11
CA PHE A 38 23.97 -8.35 -20.49
C PHE A 38 23.01 -8.91 -19.43
N ILE A 39 23.29 -10.09 -18.88
CA ILE A 39 22.51 -10.68 -17.78
C ILE A 39 22.52 -9.74 -16.57
N LYS A 40 23.69 -9.19 -16.22
CA LYS A 40 23.82 -8.24 -15.11
C LYS A 40 22.99 -6.97 -15.35
N GLN A 41 23.03 -6.40 -16.55
CA GLN A 41 22.24 -5.22 -16.91
C GLN A 41 20.75 -5.53 -16.83
N TYR A 42 20.30 -6.65 -17.40
CA TYR A 42 18.91 -7.08 -17.33
C TYR A 42 18.42 -7.20 -15.89
N LEU A 43 19.14 -7.94 -15.04
CA LEU A 43 18.79 -8.11 -13.63
C LEU A 43 18.82 -6.78 -12.86
N SER A 44 19.73 -5.86 -13.21
CA SER A 44 19.79 -4.55 -12.58
C SER A 44 18.56 -3.70 -12.90
N GLU A 45 18.02 -3.78 -14.12
CA GLU A 45 16.79 -3.07 -14.47
C GLU A 45 15.56 -3.67 -13.78
N GLU A 46 15.46 -5.01 -13.69
CA GLU A 46 14.41 -5.68 -12.92
C GLU A 46 14.44 -5.28 -11.44
N LEU A 47 15.64 -5.19 -10.84
CA LEU A 47 15.81 -4.74 -9.46
C LEU A 47 15.36 -3.29 -9.23
N LYS A 48 15.57 -2.39 -10.21
CA LYS A 48 15.08 -1.00 -10.12
C LYS A 48 13.56 -0.92 -10.12
N VAL A 49 12.88 -1.77 -10.91
CA VAL A 49 11.42 -1.84 -10.91
C VAL A 49 10.92 -2.29 -9.53
N ILE A 50 11.52 -3.34 -8.96
CA ILE A 50 11.20 -3.82 -7.61
C ILE A 50 11.45 -2.72 -6.57
N GLU A 51 12.55 -1.98 -6.67
CA GLU A 51 12.85 -0.87 -5.76
C GLU A 51 11.77 0.22 -5.85
N SER A 52 11.36 0.60 -7.06
CA SER A 52 10.27 1.55 -7.29
C SER A 52 8.94 1.07 -6.67
N ASP A 53 8.60 -0.20 -6.85
CA ASP A 53 7.38 -0.79 -6.28
C ASP A 53 7.42 -0.79 -4.74
N ILE A 54 8.56 -1.14 -4.13
CA ILE A 54 8.76 -1.07 -2.69
C ILE A 54 8.60 0.38 -2.19
N GLN A 55 9.19 1.35 -2.89
CA GLN A 55 9.07 2.77 -2.54
C GLN A 55 7.60 3.23 -2.60
N ALA A 56 6.85 2.83 -3.62
CA ALA A 56 5.44 3.14 -3.75
C ALA A 56 4.59 2.53 -2.62
N VAL A 57 4.88 1.28 -2.24
CA VAL A 57 4.22 0.62 -1.10
C VAL A 57 4.55 1.32 0.22
N ASN A 58 5.80 1.71 0.44
CA ASN A 58 6.22 2.45 1.64
C ASN A 58 5.54 3.81 1.73
N ALA A 59 5.50 4.58 0.64
CA ALA A 59 4.82 5.88 0.61
C ALA A 59 3.32 5.76 0.96
N LYS A 60 2.67 4.69 0.46
CA LYS A 60 1.27 4.40 0.81
C LYS A 60 1.11 4.04 2.28
N LEU A 61 2.03 3.25 2.84
CA LEU A 61 2.02 2.88 4.26
C LEU A 61 2.21 4.12 5.15
N ASP A 62 3.18 4.98 4.83
CA ASP A 62 3.45 6.22 5.56
C ASP A 62 2.23 7.15 5.55
N TYR A 63 1.59 7.30 4.39
CA TYR A 63 0.34 8.06 4.28
C TYR A 63 -0.76 7.50 5.19
N MET A 64 -0.91 6.17 5.25
CA MET A 64 -1.92 5.54 6.10
C MET A 64 -1.62 5.66 7.59
N LEU A 65 -0.35 5.56 7.99
CA LEU A 65 0.08 5.82 9.36
C LEU A 65 -0.21 7.26 9.77
N SER A 66 0.02 8.23 8.87
CA SER A 66 -0.28 9.64 9.12
C SER A 66 -1.78 9.88 9.39
N ILE A 67 -2.67 9.25 8.63
CA ILE A 67 -4.12 9.33 8.86
C ILE A 67 -4.48 8.74 10.23
N LYS A 68 -3.91 7.57 10.56
CA LYS A 68 -4.17 6.91 11.85
C LYS A 68 -3.75 7.79 13.03
N GLU A 69 -2.61 8.46 12.93
CA GLU A 69 -2.12 9.40 13.95
C GLU A 69 -3.05 10.60 14.11
N GLN A 70 -3.41 11.26 13.01
CA GLN A 70 -4.35 12.40 13.02
C GLN A 70 -5.70 12.02 13.63
N VAL A 71 -6.25 10.87 13.26
CA VAL A 71 -7.54 10.42 13.78
C VAL A 71 -7.45 10.00 15.25
N LYS A 72 -6.31 9.46 15.70
CA LYS A 72 -6.09 9.15 17.11
C LYS A 72 -6.16 10.41 17.96
N GLU A 73 -5.47 11.47 17.57
CA GLU A 73 -5.52 12.77 18.25
C GLU A 73 -6.95 13.33 18.30
N ILE A 74 -7.65 13.34 17.16
CA ILE A 74 -9.03 13.82 17.09
C ILE A 74 -9.99 12.97 17.93
N SER A 75 -9.73 11.67 18.08
CA SER A 75 -10.61 10.77 18.83
C SER A 75 -10.68 11.08 20.32
N GLU A 76 -9.73 11.84 20.86
CA GLU A 76 -9.76 12.37 22.23
C GLU A 76 -10.76 13.53 22.39
N ILE A 77 -11.03 14.26 21.30
CA ILE A 77 -11.94 15.42 21.26
C ILE A 77 -13.34 14.99 20.81
N VAL A 78 -13.40 14.12 19.80
CA VAL A 78 -14.62 13.74 19.11
C VAL A 78 -14.78 12.23 19.09
N SER A 79 -15.95 11.77 19.54
CA SER A 79 -16.24 10.33 19.54
C SER A 79 -16.27 9.73 18.13
N LEU A 80 -15.40 8.76 17.86
CA LEU A 80 -15.45 7.95 16.63
C LEU A 80 -16.80 7.28 16.41
N LYS A 81 -17.51 6.93 17.49
CA LYS A 81 -18.88 6.38 17.42
C LYS A 81 -19.86 7.38 16.84
N TYR A 82 -19.73 8.66 17.20
CA TYR A 82 -20.55 9.72 16.64
C TYR A 82 -20.26 9.91 15.15
N ILE A 83 -18.99 9.96 14.75
CA ILE A 83 -18.61 10.10 13.34
C ILE A 83 -19.16 8.94 12.51
N ALA A 84 -18.92 7.70 12.96
CA ALA A 84 -19.38 6.50 12.26
C ALA A 84 -20.91 6.49 12.06
N LYS A 85 -21.67 6.87 13.09
CA LYS A 85 -23.14 6.86 13.02
C LYS A 85 -23.70 7.97 12.14
N ASN A 86 -23.22 9.21 12.31
CA ASN A 86 -23.85 10.39 11.72
C ASN A 86 -23.35 10.74 10.31
N TYR A 87 -22.14 10.34 9.95
CA TYR A 87 -21.56 10.66 8.63
C TYR A 87 -21.40 9.43 7.73
N PHE A 88 -21.13 8.25 8.30
CA PHE A 88 -20.96 7.02 7.53
C PHE A 88 -22.20 6.12 7.52
N GLY A 89 -23.12 6.27 8.47
CA GLY A 89 -24.21 5.31 8.67
C GLY A 89 -23.71 3.90 9.02
N LYS A 90 -22.57 3.80 9.71
CA LYS A 90 -21.88 2.55 10.07
C LYS A 90 -21.65 2.44 11.57
N SER A 91 -21.20 1.26 12.01
CA SER A 91 -20.81 1.04 13.40
C SER A 91 -19.45 1.67 13.72
N ALA A 92 -19.22 1.99 14.99
CA ALA A 92 -17.91 2.46 15.45
C ALA A 92 -16.79 1.44 15.12
N ALA A 93 -17.09 0.15 15.25
CA ALA A 93 -16.16 -0.92 14.90
C ALA A 93 -15.78 -0.90 13.41
N TRP A 94 -16.74 -0.64 12.51
CA TRP A 94 -16.47 -0.56 11.07
C TRP A 94 -15.48 0.54 10.72
N LEU A 95 -15.61 1.71 11.35
CA LEU A 95 -14.74 2.86 11.13
C LEU A 95 -13.38 2.64 11.78
N SER A 96 -13.37 2.15 13.02
CA SER A 96 -12.14 1.83 13.76
C SER A 96 -11.28 0.79 13.04
N GLN A 97 -11.88 -0.26 12.48
CA GLN A 97 -11.16 -1.29 11.70
C GLN A 97 -10.45 -0.67 10.48
N ARG A 98 -11.08 0.29 9.81
CA ARG A 98 -10.53 0.93 8.60
C ARG A 98 -9.43 1.93 8.88
N ILE A 99 -9.54 2.68 9.97
CA ILE A 99 -8.50 3.61 10.42
C ILE A 99 -7.29 2.82 10.95
N ASN A 100 -7.54 1.77 11.74
CA ASN A 100 -6.47 1.04 12.40
C ASN A 100 -5.84 -0.07 11.54
N GLY A 101 -6.49 -0.44 10.43
CA GLY A 101 -6.08 -1.57 9.59
C GLY A 101 -6.28 -2.93 10.26
N SER A 102 -7.26 -3.05 11.17
CA SER A 102 -7.53 -4.32 11.86
C SER A 102 -8.17 -5.33 10.90
N PRO A 103 -7.68 -6.58 10.82
CA PRO A 103 -8.20 -7.57 9.89
C PRO A 103 -9.61 -8.05 10.28
N VAL A 104 -10.46 -8.21 9.28
CA VAL A 104 -11.81 -8.79 9.40
C VAL A 104 -11.85 -10.02 8.50
N ARG A 105 -11.94 -11.21 9.12
CA ARG A 105 -11.90 -12.50 8.41
C ARG A 105 -10.66 -12.62 7.51
N GLY A 106 -9.49 -12.25 8.03
CA GLY A 106 -8.21 -12.32 7.32
C GLY A 106 -7.99 -11.21 6.27
N LYS A 107 -8.95 -10.30 6.07
CA LYS A 107 -8.82 -9.19 5.12
C LYS A 107 -8.75 -7.85 5.83
N ILE A 108 -7.78 -7.03 5.44
CA ILE A 108 -7.68 -5.65 5.92
C ILE A 108 -8.45 -4.76 4.95
N TYR A 109 -9.25 -3.85 5.53
CA TYR A 109 -9.98 -2.85 4.78
C TYR A 109 -9.49 -1.48 5.22
N TYR A 110 -9.30 -0.58 4.26
CA TYR A 110 -8.93 0.82 4.52
C TYR A 110 -10.04 1.73 4.02
N LEU A 111 -10.00 2.99 4.45
CA LEU A 111 -10.86 4.02 3.87
C LEU A 111 -10.46 4.25 2.41
N LYS A 112 -11.45 4.26 1.52
CA LYS A 112 -11.27 4.76 0.15
C LYS A 112 -11.19 6.28 0.16
N GLU A 113 -10.78 6.86 -0.96
CA GLU A 113 -10.65 8.32 -1.11
C GLU A 113 -11.95 9.07 -0.76
N SER A 114 -13.10 8.63 -1.28
CA SER A 114 -14.41 9.21 -0.92
C SER A 114 -14.79 9.03 0.56
N GLU A 115 -14.31 7.98 1.21
CA GLU A 115 -14.50 7.76 2.65
C GLU A 115 -13.57 8.68 3.48
N LEU A 116 -12.38 9.00 2.97
CA LEU A 116 -11.48 10.01 3.55
C LEU A 116 -12.06 11.42 3.41
N GLU A 117 -12.65 11.75 2.26
CA GLU A 117 -13.38 13.01 2.06
C GLU A 117 -14.53 13.14 3.06
N THR A 118 -15.29 12.06 3.25
CA THR A 118 -16.38 12.02 4.25
C THR A 118 -15.84 12.23 5.67
N LEU A 119 -14.70 11.63 6.01
CA LEU A 119 -14.07 11.82 7.31
C LEU A 119 -13.60 13.26 7.52
N ASN A 120 -12.96 13.86 6.51
CA ASN A 120 -12.53 15.26 6.54
C ASN A 120 -13.71 16.20 6.70
N PHE A 121 -14.79 15.98 5.94
CA PHE A 121 -16.02 16.75 6.08
C PHE A 121 -16.60 16.63 7.49
N ALA A 122 -16.65 15.41 8.05
CA ALA A 122 -17.15 15.17 9.40
C ALA A 122 -16.35 15.94 10.45
N ILE A 123 -15.02 15.94 10.36
CA ILE A 123 -14.14 16.67 11.29
C ILE A 123 -14.39 18.17 11.20
N GLN A 124 -14.44 18.73 9.99
CA GLN A 124 -14.67 20.16 9.78
C GLN A 124 -16.06 20.61 10.27
N ASP A 125 -17.10 19.82 9.99
CA ASP A 125 -18.48 20.12 10.41
C ASP A 125 -18.61 20.07 11.94
N ILE A 126 -17.97 19.10 12.60
CA ILE A 126 -17.94 19.02 14.07
C ILE A 126 -17.19 20.22 14.65
N GLY A 127 -16.07 20.62 14.07
CA GLY A 127 -15.35 21.83 14.47
C GLY A 127 -16.22 23.09 14.41
N LYS A 128 -16.99 23.27 13.33
CA LYS A 128 -17.95 24.38 13.20
C LYS A 128 -19.04 24.31 14.26
N LYS A 129 -19.64 23.12 14.48
CA LYS A 129 -20.67 22.91 15.51
C LYS A 129 -20.16 23.28 16.90
N LEU A 130 -18.96 22.82 17.26
CA LEU A 130 -18.33 23.15 18.54
C LEU A 130 -18.05 24.65 18.67
N GLY A 131 -17.50 25.29 17.63
CA GLY A 131 -17.19 26.72 17.65
C GLY A 131 -18.42 27.64 17.64
N SER A 132 -19.55 27.15 17.12
CA SER A 132 -20.83 27.88 17.14
C SER A 132 -21.63 27.72 18.44
N LEU A 133 -21.21 26.80 19.31
CA LEU A 133 -21.93 26.52 20.54
C LEU A 133 -21.75 27.68 21.52
N SER A 134 -22.84 28.35 21.87
CA SER A 134 -22.88 29.32 22.97
C SER A 134 -23.75 28.75 24.08
N ILE A 135 -23.17 28.63 25.27
CA ILE A 135 -23.88 28.27 26.49
C ILE A 135 -24.00 29.56 27.31
N GLY A 136 -25.22 29.90 27.69
CA GLY A 136 -25.52 31.09 28.50
C GLY A 136 -25.12 30.92 29.96
#